data_AF-A0A2I0UDB7-F1
#
_entry.id   AF-A0A2I0UDB7-F1
#
_cell.length_a   1.000
_cell.length_b   1.000
_cell.length_c   1.000
_cell.angle_alpha   90.00
_cell.angle_beta   90.00
_cell.angle_gamma   90.00
#
_symmetry.space_group_name_H-M   'P 1'
#
loop_
_entity.id
_entity.type
_entity.pdbx_description
1 polymer ?
#
loop_
_entity_poly.entity_id
_entity_poly.type
_entity_poly.pdbx_seq_one_letter_code
_entity_poly.pdbx_strand_id
1 'polypeptide(L)'
;MIEFKVLVASVQKVSHCSLSVFLGTAVALIILASGFLLSAQVSPRITLNPPDPSHQNSTCTKYSYCNGCMLDPDCGLCYKLNKSSVIESSCIPVDKDSTMKAAWGRCSNETVFKKEDLFWAYNFCPTPYSWTALLGLILYLVFFAPGMGPMPWTVNSEIYPLWARSTGNACSSGVNWVFNVLVSLTFLHTAEYLTYYGAFFLYAGFAALGLVFIYGCLPETKGKKLEEIESLFENRLCTCGMSDSDEGRYIEYIRVKGSNYHLSDNDASDVE
;
A
#
# COMPACT_ATOMS: atom_id res chain seq x y z
N MET A 1 16.09 -25.90 -19.49
CA MET A 1 17.34 -25.12 -19.28
C MET A 1 17.17 -23.64 -19.62
N ILE A 2 16.40 -23.27 -20.66
CA ILE A 2 16.08 -21.87 -21.03
C ILE A 2 15.10 -21.24 -20.02
N GLU A 3 14.03 -21.95 -19.66
CA GLU A 3 13.08 -21.57 -18.58
C GLU A 3 13.79 -21.22 -17.26
N PHE A 4 14.78 -22.01 -16.86
CA PHE A 4 15.50 -21.83 -15.59
C PHE A 4 16.45 -20.62 -15.59
N LYS A 5 17.05 -20.29 -16.74
CA LYS A 5 17.88 -19.07 -16.89
C LYS A 5 17.03 -17.80 -16.90
N VAL A 6 15.81 -17.85 -17.46
CA VAL A 6 14.84 -16.76 -17.38
C VAL A 6 14.37 -16.59 -15.93
N LEU A 7 14.07 -17.68 -15.23
CA LEU A 7 13.64 -17.71 -13.83
C LEU A 7 14.68 -17.09 -12.87
N VAL A 8 15.95 -17.47 -13.01
CA VAL A 8 17.05 -16.93 -12.16
C VAL A 8 17.34 -15.46 -12.48
N ALA A 9 17.17 -15.02 -13.74
CA ALA A 9 17.29 -13.62 -14.12
C ALA A 9 16.14 -12.75 -13.59
N SER A 10 14.92 -13.29 -13.47
CA SER A 10 13.81 -12.62 -12.79
C SER A 10 14.11 -12.44 -11.30
N VAL A 11 14.55 -13.48 -10.59
CA VAL A 11 14.83 -13.43 -9.14
C VAL A 11 15.98 -12.48 -8.77
N GLN A 12 17.06 -12.43 -9.58
CA GLN A 12 18.17 -11.49 -9.39
C GLN A 12 17.72 -10.01 -9.52
N LYS A 13 16.74 -9.74 -10.39
CA LYS A 13 16.17 -8.40 -10.61
C LYS A 13 15.10 -8.07 -9.55
N VAL A 14 14.46 -9.10 -8.98
CA VAL A 14 13.42 -8.99 -7.94
C VAL A 14 13.97 -8.42 -6.64
N SER A 15 15.13 -8.82 -6.10
CA SER A 15 15.60 -8.29 -4.79
C SER A 15 15.87 -6.77 -4.81
N HIS A 16 16.69 -6.28 -5.75
CA HIS A 16 17.01 -4.85 -5.89
C HIS A 16 15.81 -4.01 -6.35
N CYS A 17 14.94 -4.54 -7.23
CA CYS A 17 13.68 -3.86 -7.57
C CYS A 17 12.71 -3.87 -6.40
N SER A 18 12.65 -4.93 -5.59
CA SER A 18 11.72 -5.00 -4.46
C SER A 18 12.09 -3.97 -3.41
N LEU A 19 13.36 -3.88 -2.98
CA LEU A 19 13.78 -2.89 -1.99
C LEU A 19 13.55 -1.45 -2.49
N SER A 20 13.89 -1.17 -3.75
CA SER A 20 13.67 0.15 -4.34
C SER A 20 12.19 0.48 -4.52
N VAL A 21 11.34 -0.50 -4.81
CA VAL A 21 9.88 -0.33 -4.87
C VAL A 21 9.26 -0.12 -3.49
N PHE A 22 9.65 -0.90 -2.47
CA PHE A 22 9.14 -0.71 -1.10
C PHE A 22 9.55 0.66 -0.56
N LEU A 23 10.80 1.07 -0.77
CA LEU A 23 11.27 2.40 -0.40
C LEU A 23 10.55 3.49 -1.19
N GLY A 24 10.39 3.32 -2.52
CA GLY A 24 9.66 4.25 -3.38
C GLY A 24 8.19 4.39 -2.97
N THR A 25 7.55 3.30 -2.59
CA THR A 25 6.16 3.29 -2.09
C THR A 25 6.05 4.00 -0.76
N ALA A 26 6.96 3.75 0.19
CA ALA A 26 6.99 4.44 1.47
C ALA A 26 7.20 5.95 1.30
N VAL A 27 8.15 6.36 0.44
CA VAL A 27 8.38 7.77 0.10
C VAL A 27 7.15 8.39 -0.57
N ALA A 28 6.50 7.69 -1.50
CA ALA A 28 5.28 8.18 -2.15
C ALA A 28 4.12 8.37 -1.16
N LEU A 29 3.95 7.45 -0.21
CA LEU A 29 2.95 7.57 0.87
C LEU A 29 3.25 8.76 1.79
N ILE A 30 4.52 9.03 2.09
CA ILE A 30 4.93 10.21 2.87
C ILE A 30 4.64 11.51 2.09
N ILE A 31 4.93 11.54 0.79
CA ILE A 31 4.61 12.70 -0.08
C ILE A 31 3.09 12.94 -0.10
N LEU A 32 2.30 11.88 -0.25
CA LEU A 32 0.84 11.93 -0.17
C LEU A 32 0.36 12.50 1.16
N ALA A 33 0.83 11.94 2.28
CA ALA A 33 0.45 12.37 3.62
C ALA A 33 0.84 13.84 3.86
N SER A 34 2.02 14.25 3.39
CA SER A 34 2.49 15.64 3.46
C SER A 34 1.62 16.57 2.63
N GLY A 35 1.16 16.15 1.44
CA GLY A 35 0.25 16.93 0.60
C GLY A 35 -1.11 17.16 1.26
N PHE A 36 -1.69 16.12 1.86
CA PHE A 36 -2.93 16.26 2.65
C PHE A 36 -2.73 17.10 3.90
N LEU A 37 -1.59 16.99 4.58
CA LEU A 37 -1.25 17.82 5.74
C LEU A 37 -1.14 19.30 5.35
N LEU A 38 -0.45 19.62 4.26
CA LEU A 38 -0.36 20.99 3.75
C LEU A 38 -1.73 21.52 3.34
N SER A 39 -2.58 20.67 2.74
CA SER A 39 -3.96 21.05 2.42
C SER A 39 -4.78 21.37 3.69
N ALA A 40 -4.59 20.59 4.77
CA ALA A 40 -5.24 20.84 6.05
C ALA A 40 -4.75 22.12 6.74
N GLN A 41 -3.45 22.43 6.64
CA GLN A 41 -2.87 23.64 7.25
C GLN A 41 -3.22 24.92 6.48
N VAL A 42 -3.27 24.84 5.14
CA VAL A 42 -3.58 25.99 4.25
C VAL A 42 -5.05 25.96 3.82
N SER A 43 -5.92 25.41 4.66
CA SER A 43 -7.36 25.37 4.40
C SER A 43 -7.97 26.77 4.39
N PRO A 44 -8.85 27.10 3.41
CA PRO A 44 -9.50 28.39 3.37
C PRO A 44 -10.41 28.58 4.60
N ARG A 45 -10.36 29.80 5.14
CA ARG A 45 -11.28 30.26 6.18
C ARG A 45 -12.67 30.49 5.61
N ILE A 46 -13.69 30.20 6.41
CA ILE A 46 -15.08 30.50 6.08
C ILE A 46 -15.28 32.00 6.37
N THR A 47 -15.67 32.74 5.34
CA THR A 47 -15.80 34.22 5.41
C THR A 47 -17.26 34.64 5.48
N LEU A 48 -18.16 33.81 4.94
CA LEU A 48 -19.57 34.14 4.79
C LEU A 48 -20.42 33.05 5.44
N ASN A 49 -21.23 33.45 6.41
CA ASN A 49 -22.25 32.61 7.03
C ASN A 49 -23.61 33.08 6.51
N PRO A 50 -24.16 32.46 5.46
CA PRO A 50 -25.46 32.86 4.94
C PRO A 50 -26.53 32.54 6.00
N PRO A 51 -27.49 33.46 6.24
CA PRO A 51 -28.60 33.19 7.15
C PRO A 51 -29.43 32.04 6.61
N ASP A 52 -29.69 31.05 7.46
CA ASP A 52 -30.50 29.89 7.11
C ASP A 52 -31.97 30.32 6.89
N PRO A 53 -32.57 29.99 5.72
CA PRO A 53 -33.98 30.30 5.45
C PRO A 53 -34.97 29.54 6.35
N SER A 54 -34.54 28.48 7.05
CA SER A 54 -35.40 27.62 7.86
C SER A 54 -35.35 27.82 9.38
N HIS A 55 -34.55 28.78 9.88
CA HIS A 55 -34.27 28.97 11.32
C HIS A 55 -33.78 27.70 12.07
N GLN A 56 -33.36 26.67 11.34
CA GLN A 56 -32.73 25.47 11.88
C GLN A 56 -31.23 25.74 11.90
N ASN A 57 -30.71 26.16 13.06
CA ASN A 57 -29.27 26.32 13.30
C ASN A 57 -28.49 25.08 12.84
N SER A 58 -28.00 25.10 11.59
CA SER A 58 -27.32 23.97 11.00
C SER A 58 -25.92 23.84 11.57
N THR A 59 -25.51 22.62 11.87
CA THR A 59 -24.18 22.28 12.42
C THR A 59 -23.05 22.84 11.56
N CYS A 60 -23.27 22.93 10.24
CA CYS A 60 -22.35 23.47 9.24
C CYS A 60 -21.93 24.93 9.53
N THR A 61 -22.81 25.77 10.09
CA THR A 61 -22.49 27.18 10.38
C THR A 61 -21.55 27.38 11.57
N LYS A 62 -21.30 26.31 12.35
CA LYS A 62 -20.41 26.33 13.52
C LYS A 62 -18.93 26.29 13.14
N TYR A 63 -18.60 25.80 11.95
CA TYR A 63 -17.21 25.63 11.51
C TYR A 63 -16.63 26.95 10.99
N SER A 64 -15.39 27.28 11.39
CA SER A 64 -14.68 28.47 10.91
C SER A 64 -13.67 28.18 9.79
N TYR A 65 -13.34 26.90 9.58
CA TYR A 65 -12.38 26.43 8.58
C TYR A 65 -12.99 25.34 7.71
N CYS A 66 -12.59 25.30 6.43
CA CYS A 66 -13.03 24.27 5.51
C CYS A 66 -12.76 22.84 6.01
N ASN A 67 -11.58 22.59 6.61
CA ASN A 67 -11.23 21.26 7.13
C ASN A 67 -12.29 20.72 8.11
N GLY A 68 -12.73 21.54 9.07
CA GLY A 68 -13.78 21.12 10.01
C GLY A 68 -15.13 20.91 9.35
N CYS A 69 -15.49 21.76 8.38
CA CYS A 69 -16.72 21.63 7.60
C CYS A 69 -16.77 20.33 6.80
N MET A 70 -15.65 19.89 6.22
CA MET A 70 -15.56 18.72 5.36
C MET A 70 -15.54 17.39 6.11
N LEU A 71 -15.38 17.39 7.44
CA LEU A 71 -15.48 16.18 8.25
C LEU A 71 -16.94 15.78 8.51
N ASP A 72 -17.88 16.71 8.33
CA ASP A 72 -19.30 16.47 8.52
C ASP A 72 -19.92 16.04 7.17
N PRO A 73 -20.48 14.82 7.06
CA PRO A 73 -21.00 14.30 5.79
C PRO A 73 -22.21 15.09 5.28
N ASP A 74 -22.90 15.82 6.15
CA ASP A 74 -24.06 16.62 5.78
C ASP A 74 -23.67 18.03 5.31
N CYS A 75 -22.37 18.39 5.33
CA CYS A 75 -21.87 19.73 5.01
C CYS A 75 -20.96 19.75 3.76
N GLY A 76 -20.96 20.89 3.07
CA GLY A 76 -20.10 21.13 1.91
C GLY A 76 -19.67 22.59 1.82
N LEU A 77 -18.70 22.87 0.94
CA LEU A 77 -18.14 24.21 0.78
C LEU A 77 -18.58 24.82 -0.55
N CYS A 78 -19.22 25.98 -0.45
CA CYS A 78 -19.52 26.86 -1.57
C CYS A 78 -18.49 27.99 -1.56
N TYR A 79 -17.72 28.15 -2.63
CA TYR A 79 -16.62 29.13 -2.65
C TYR A 79 -16.43 29.81 -4.00
N LYS A 80 -15.85 31.01 -3.96
CA LYS A 80 -15.49 31.81 -5.13
C LYS A 80 -13.97 31.91 -5.25
N LEU A 81 -13.47 31.66 -6.45
CA LEU A 81 -12.05 31.74 -6.77
C LEU A 81 -11.72 33.09 -7.40
N ASN A 82 -10.58 33.66 -7.02
CA ASN A 82 -9.93 34.72 -7.79
C ASN A 82 -8.52 34.24 -8.15
N LYS A 83 -8.29 33.99 -9.45
CA LYS A 83 -7.10 33.31 -9.99
C LYS A 83 -6.89 31.92 -9.35
N SER A 84 -6.24 31.86 -8.19
CA SER A 84 -5.85 30.63 -7.49
C SER A 84 -6.09 30.67 -5.98
N SER A 85 -6.63 31.77 -5.45
CA SER A 85 -6.95 31.93 -4.03
C SER A 85 -8.46 32.04 -3.82
N VAL A 86 -8.95 31.40 -2.77
CA VAL A 86 -10.36 31.50 -2.35
C VAL A 86 -10.58 32.86 -1.69
N ILE A 87 -11.51 33.65 -2.25
CA ILE A 87 -11.84 34.98 -1.73
C ILE A 87 -13.04 34.95 -0.79
N GLU A 88 -14.06 34.17 -1.15
CA GLU A 88 -15.29 34.01 -0.39
C GLU A 88 -15.57 32.52 -0.27
N SER A 89 -15.88 32.07 0.93
CA SER A 89 -16.34 30.70 1.15
C SER A 89 -17.37 30.62 2.27
N SER A 90 -18.28 29.66 2.13
CA SER A 90 -19.39 29.37 3.04
C SER A 90 -19.52 27.86 3.22
N CYS A 91 -19.65 27.42 4.47
CA CYS A 91 -20.02 26.03 4.78
C CYS A 91 -21.55 25.94 4.88
N ILE A 92 -22.16 25.09 4.05
CA ILE A 92 -23.62 24.96 3.93
C ILE A 92 -24.00 23.47 3.77
N PRO A 93 -25.21 23.08 4.18
CA PRO A 93 -25.62 21.69 4.09
C PRO A 93 -25.74 21.21 2.65
N VAL A 94 -25.41 19.93 2.45
CA VAL A 94 -25.46 19.21 1.19
C VAL A 94 -26.91 18.81 0.90
N ASP A 95 -27.30 18.80 -0.38
CA ASP A 95 -28.63 18.34 -0.78
C ASP A 95 -28.79 16.82 -0.52
N LYS A 96 -29.95 16.42 -0.01
CA LYS A 96 -30.20 15.01 0.38
C LYS A 96 -30.32 14.07 -0.81
N ASP A 97 -30.74 14.58 -1.97
CA ASP A 97 -30.91 13.80 -3.18
C ASP A 97 -29.63 13.79 -4.03
N SER A 98 -28.77 14.81 -3.91
CA SER A 98 -27.52 14.92 -4.66
C SER A 98 -26.38 15.60 -3.91
N THR A 99 -25.26 14.87 -3.72
CA THR A 99 -24.03 15.43 -3.12
C THR A 99 -23.32 16.49 -3.98
N MET A 100 -23.78 16.68 -5.22
CA MET A 100 -23.19 17.60 -6.19
C MET A 100 -23.68 19.04 -6.04
N LYS A 101 -24.62 19.31 -5.12
CA LYS A 101 -25.23 20.62 -4.90
C LYS A 101 -25.45 20.87 -3.41
N ALA A 102 -25.55 22.14 -3.06
CA ALA A 102 -26.00 22.53 -1.73
C ALA A 102 -27.52 22.40 -1.61
N ALA A 103 -28.01 22.09 -0.41
CA ALA A 103 -29.45 22.05 -0.13
C ALA A 103 -30.11 23.43 -0.35
N TRP A 104 -29.38 24.52 -0.14
CA TRP A 104 -29.88 25.88 -0.32
C TRP A 104 -28.74 26.88 -0.53
N GLY A 105 -29.09 28.14 -0.82
CA GLY A 105 -28.13 29.23 -1.02
C GLY A 105 -27.55 29.30 -2.43
N ARG A 106 -26.40 29.97 -2.56
CA ARG A 106 -25.80 30.33 -3.86
C ARG A 106 -25.26 29.13 -4.67
N CYS A 107 -25.04 27.98 -4.02
CA CYS A 107 -24.57 26.75 -4.64
C CYS A 107 -25.65 25.65 -4.77
N SER A 108 -26.94 25.99 -4.67
CA SER A 108 -28.03 25.01 -4.86
C SER A 108 -28.38 24.79 -6.34
N ASN A 109 -28.23 25.81 -7.18
CA ASN A 109 -28.62 25.77 -8.58
C ASN A 109 -27.41 25.93 -9.50
N GLU A 110 -27.19 24.94 -10.37
CA GLU A 110 -26.10 24.92 -11.36
C GLU A 110 -26.05 26.15 -12.25
N THR A 111 -27.22 26.66 -12.66
CA THR A 111 -27.26 27.83 -13.54
C THR A 111 -26.85 29.11 -12.82
N VAL A 112 -27.07 29.17 -11.50
CA VAL A 112 -26.77 30.34 -10.66
C VAL A 112 -25.28 30.37 -10.32
N PHE A 113 -24.70 29.27 -9.82
CA PHE A 113 -23.29 29.27 -9.44
C PHE A 113 -22.35 29.36 -10.65
N LYS A 114 -22.73 28.80 -11.81
CA LYS A 114 -21.96 28.98 -13.06
C LYS A 114 -21.98 30.42 -13.56
N LYS A 115 -23.05 31.17 -13.31
CA LYS A 115 -23.17 32.58 -13.72
C LYS A 115 -22.38 33.52 -12.81
N GLU A 116 -22.18 33.15 -11.54
CA GLU A 116 -21.51 33.97 -10.52
C GLU A 116 -20.04 33.56 -10.25
N ASP A 117 -19.49 32.62 -11.03
CA ASP A 117 -18.15 32.02 -10.87
C ASP A 117 -17.94 31.34 -9.51
N LEU A 118 -18.98 30.68 -9.01
CA LEU A 118 -18.98 29.92 -7.76
C LEU A 118 -18.74 28.43 -8.03
N PHE A 119 -18.07 27.77 -7.09
CA PHE A 119 -17.72 26.36 -7.16
C PHE A 119 -18.22 25.62 -5.92
N TRP A 120 -18.64 24.37 -6.13
CA TRP A 120 -19.08 23.46 -5.09
C TRP A 120 -18.02 22.39 -4.84
N ALA A 121 -17.66 22.20 -3.58
CA ALA A 121 -16.77 21.13 -3.13
C ALA A 121 -17.45 20.29 -2.05
N TYR A 122 -17.31 18.98 -2.17
CA TYR A 122 -17.80 17.98 -1.22
C TYR A 122 -16.64 17.07 -0.80
N ASN A 123 -16.42 16.89 0.51
CA ASN A 123 -15.29 16.15 1.09
C ASN A 123 -13.88 16.59 0.64
N PHE A 124 -13.71 17.80 0.08
CA PHE A 124 -12.39 18.34 -0.23
C PHE A 124 -12.32 19.85 -0.02
N CYS A 125 -11.14 20.34 0.39
CA CYS A 125 -10.86 21.77 0.47
C CYS A 125 -10.00 22.23 -0.71
N PRO A 126 -10.39 23.32 -1.39
CA PRO A 126 -9.58 23.88 -2.47
C PRO A 126 -8.30 24.49 -1.90
N THR A 127 -7.14 23.98 -2.32
CA THR A 127 -5.84 24.51 -1.92
C THR A 127 -4.89 24.60 -3.13
N PRO A 128 -3.95 25.55 -3.15
CA PRO A 128 -2.96 25.65 -4.22
C PRO A 128 -1.97 24.46 -4.22
N TYR A 129 -1.92 23.69 -3.13
CA TYR A 129 -1.01 22.57 -2.96
C TYR A 129 -1.60 21.21 -3.37
N SER A 130 -2.83 21.16 -3.89
CA SER A 130 -3.47 19.91 -4.33
C SER A 130 -2.63 19.09 -5.32
N TRP A 131 -1.79 19.75 -6.13
CA TRP A 131 -0.86 19.07 -7.05
C TRP A 131 0.11 18.12 -6.34
N THR A 132 0.49 18.40 -5.08
CA THR A 132 1.40 17.54 -4.32
C THR A 132 0.77 16.18 -4.01
N ALA A 133 -0.51 16.15 -3.65
CA ALA A 133 -1.26 14.91 -3.44
C ALA A 133 -1.42 14.13 -4.76
N LEU A 134 -1.67 14.82 -5.89
CA LEU A 134 -1.73 14.18 -7.20
C LEU A 134 -0.38 13.55 -7.58
N LEU A 135 0.72 14.28 -7.40
CA LEU A 135 2.06 13.78 -7.68
C LEU A 135 2.39 12.57 -6.81
N GLY A 136 2.08 12.63 -5.52
CA GLY A 136 2.26 11.51 -4.59
C GLY A 136 1.47 10.27 -5.00
N LEU A 137 0.23 10.43 -5.48
CA LEU A 137 -0.60 9.33 -5.95
C LEU A 137 -0.01 8.68 -7.20
N ILE A 138 0.43 9.49 -8.15
CA ILE A 138 1.07 9.00 -9.38
C ILE A 138 2.35 8.22 -9.04
N LEU A 139 3.20 8.76 -8.17
CA LEU A 139 4.41 8.08 -7.71
C LEU A 139 4.06 6.76 -7.00
N TYR A 140 3.05 6.76 -6.13
CA TYR A 140 2.59 5.55 -5.46
C TYR A 140 2.19 4.48 -6.48
N LEU A 141 1.41 4.83 -7.51
CA LEU A 141 1.00 3.88 -8.54
C LEU A 141 2.18 3.36 -9.37
N VAL A 142 3.13 4.22 -9.72
CA VAL A 142 4.33 3.85 -10.51
C VAL A 142 5.23 2.88 -9.74
N PHE A 143 5.38 3.05 -8.43
CA PHE A 143 6.17 2.11 -7.62
C PHE A 143 5.38 0.86 -7.24
N PHE A 144 4.11 1.01 -6.87
CA PHE A 144 3.24 -0.10 -6.43
C PHE A 144 3.01 -1.13 -7.55
N ALA A 145 2.68 -0.67 -8.76
CA ALA A 145 2.25 -1.53 -9.85
C ALA A 145 3.27 -2.61 -10.28
N PRO A 146 4.56 -2.29 -10.53
CA PRO A 146 5.53 -3.29 -10.98
C PRO A 146 6.07 -4.19 -9.85
N GLY A 147 6.02 -3.76 -8.58
CA GLY A 147 6.60 -4.53 -7.47
C GLY A 147 5.55 -5.15 -6.55
N MET A 148 4.86 -4.35 -5.72
CA MET A 148 4.00 -4.92 -4.67
C MET A 148 2.75 -5.65 -5.22
N GLY A 149 2.32 -5.37 -6.45
CA GLY A 149 1.24 -6.09 -7.11
C GLY A 149 1.57 -7.55 -7.40
N PRO A 150 2.55 -7.85 -8.28
CA PRO A 150 2.86 -9.22 -8.68
C PRO A 150 3.82 -9.97 -7.75
N MET A 151 4.71 -9.27 -7.02
CA MET A 151 5.80 -9.92 -6.29
C MET A 151 5.33 -10.92 -5.22
N PRO A 152 4.34 -10.61 -4.35
CA PRO A 152 3.90 -11.56 -3.33
C PRO A 152 3.38 -12.87 -3.94
N TRP A 153 2.71 -12.80 -5.09
CA TRP A 153 2.19 -13.98 -5.79
C TRP A 153 3.32 -14.83 -6.37
N THR A 154 4.32 -14.19 -6.99
CA THR A 154 5.49 -14.87 -7.53
C THR A 154 6.30 -15.53 -6.41
N VAL A 155 6.62 -14.79 -5.35
CA VAL A 155 7.42 -15.28 -4.22
C VAL A 155 6.73 -16.45 -3.52
N ASN A 156 5.41 -16.37 -3.27
CA ASN A 156 4.65 -17.49 -2.72
C ASN A 156 4.77 -18.76 -3.57
N SER A 157 4.78 -18.64 -4.90
CA SER A 157 4.92 -19.80 -5.79
C SER A 157 6.32 -20.44 -5.75
N GLU A 158 7.34 -19.69 -5.35
CA GLU A 158 8.76 -20.10 -5.34
C GLU A 158 9.22 -20.64 -3.99
N ILE A 159 8.69 -20.13 -2.87
CA ILE A 159 9.10 -20.52 -1.51
C ILE A 159 8.58 -21.91 -1.11
N TYR A 160 7.35 -22.27 -1.51
CA TYR A 160 6.75 -23.51 -1.00
C TYR A 160 7.24 -24.76 -1.76
N PRO A 161 7.59 -25.83 -1.03
CA PRO A 161 7.94 -27.12 -1.65
C PRO A 161 6.73 -27.71 -2.39
N LEU A 162 7.01 -28.54 -3.41
CA LEU A 162 6.00 -29.02 -4.36
C LEU A 162 4.77 -29.66 -3.69
N TRP A 163 4.96 -30.39 -2.60
CA TRP A 163 3.89 -31.08 -1.88
C TRP A 163 3.00 -30.15 -1.05
N ALA A 164 3.52 -28.99 -0.60
CA ALA A 164 2.80 -28.02 0.24
C ALA A 164 2.29 -26.79 -0.52
N ARG A 165 2.73 -26.60 -1.78
CA ARG A 165 2.52 -25.36 -2.55
C ARG A 165 1.06 -24.95 -2.69
N SER A 166 0.16 -25.91 -2.94
CA SER A 166 -1.28 -25.62 -3.08
C SER A 166 -1.87 -25.09 -1.76
N THR A 167 -1.56 -25.73 -0.64
CA THR A 167 -2.03 -25.33 0.69
C THR A 167 -1.42 -24.00 1.14
N GLY A 168 -0.12 -23.79 0.90
CA GLY A 168 0.57 -22.53 1.22
C GLY A 168 0.00 -21.34 0.45
N ASN A 169 -0.21 -21.50 -0.86
CA ASN A 169 -0.83 -20.47 -1.70
C ASN A 169 -2.28 -20.16 -1.29
N ALA A 170 -3.07 -21.20 -0.94
CA ALA A 170 -4.45 -21.01 -0.48
C ALA A 170 -4.49 -20.24 0.84
N CYS A 171 -3.63 -20.59 1.81
CA CYS A 171 -3.52 -19.91 3.08
C CYS A 171 -3.10 -18.43 2.91
N SER A 172 -2.05 -18.18 2.13
CA SER A 172 -1.60 -16.80 1.87
C SER A 172 -2.66 -15.96 1.16
N SER A 173 -3.39 -16.54 0.21
CA SER A 173 -4.50 -15.86 -0.46
C SER A 173 -5.62 -15.52 0.52
N GLY A 174 -5.98 -16.48 1.39
CA GLY A 174 -7.00 -16.28 2.42
C GLY A 174 -6.63 -15.13 3.35
N VAL A 175 -5.39 -15.09 3.84
CA VAL A 175 -4.88 -13.99 4.67
C VAL A 175 -4.94 -12.66 3.92
N ASN A 176 -4.50 -12.61 2.66
CA ASN A 176 -4.56 -11.39 1.85
C ASN A 176 -5.99 -10.84 1.71
N TRP A 177 -6.97 -11.70 1.41
CA TRP A 177 -8.37 -11.29 1.29
C TRP A 177 -8.98 -10.85 2.63
N VAL A 178 -8.64 -11.53 3.73
CA VAL A 178 -9.07 -11.12 5.07
C VAL A 178 -8.54 -9.74 5.43
N PHE A 179 -7.25 -9.48 5.20
CA PHE A 179 -6.67 -8.14 5.43
C PHE A 179 -7.26 -7.08 4.49
N ASN A 180 -7.56 -7.44 3.24
CA ASN A 180 -8.22 -6.52 2.31
C ASN A 180 -9.61 -6.08 2.83
N VAL A 181 -10.40 -7.03 3.33
CA VAL A 181 -11.70 -6.74 3.96
C VAL A 181 -11.53 -5.90 5.22
N LEU A 182 -10.57 -6.26 6.08
CA LEU A 182 -10.28 -5.53 7.31
C LEU A 182 -9.91 -4.07 7.02
N VAL A 183 -8.99 -3.82 6.09
CA VAL A 183 -8.60 -2.46 5.69
C VAL A 183 -9.78 -1.70 5.11
N SER A 184 -10.60 -2.33 4.27
CA SER A 184 -11.77 -1.70 3.66
C SER A 184 -12.81 -1.27 4.71
N LEU A 185 -13.07 -2.10 5.73
CA LEU A 185 -13.99 -1.78 6.82
C LEU A 185 -13.44 -0.72 7.78
N THR A 186 -12.14 -0.75 8.05
CA THR A 186 -11.50 0.15 9.02
C THR A 186 -11.10 1.49 8.42
N PHE A 187 -10.97 1.60 7.09
CA PHE A 187 -10.51 2.83 6.43
C PHE A 187 -11.42 4.02 6.72
N LEU A 188 -12.75 3.85 6.63
CA LEU A 188 -13.69 4.95 6.84
C LEU A 188 -13.60 5.49 8.27
N HIS A 189 -13.64 4.61 9.27
CA HIS A 189 -13.44 4.98 10.67
C HIS A 189 -12.06 5.61 10.92
N THR A 190 -11.01 5.06 10.31
CA THR A 190 -9.65 5.64 10.46
C THR A 190 -9.59 7.04 9.86
N ALA A 191 -10.25 7.28 8.73
CA ALA A 191 -10.33 8.60 8.11
C ALA A 191 -11.15 9.59 8.96
N GLU A 192 -12.22 9.14 9.62
CA GLU A 192 -13.00 9.98 10.55
C GLU A 192 -12.19 10.38 11.79
N TYR A 193 -11.50 9.43 12.42
CA TYR A 193 -10.77 9.69 13.69
C TYR A 193 -9.39 10.33 13.49
N LEU A 194 -8.60 9.82 12.55
CA LEU A 194 -7.21 10.25 12.33
C LEU A 194 -7.08 11.27 11.21
N THR A 195 -8.18 11.61 10.52
CA THR A 195 -8.21 12.40 9.27
C THR A 195 -7.45 11.71 8.12
N TYR A 196 -7.66 12.19 6.89
CA TYR A 196 -6.98 11.61 5.72
C TYR A 196 -5.46 11.62 5.82
N TYR A 197 -4.84 12.73 6.27
CA TYR A 197 -3.38 12.80 6.37
C TYR A 197 -2.82 11.83 7.42
N GLY A 198 -3.51 11.67 8.56
CA GLY A 198 -3.11 10.73 9.61
C GLY A 198 -3.24 9.28 9.16
N ALA A 199 -4.30 8.95 8.41
CA ALA A 199 -4.48 7.62 7.82
C ALA A 199 -3.34 7.25 6.87
N PHE A 200 -2.93 8.17 5.97
CA PHE A 200 -1.80 7.91 5.07
C PHE A 200 -0.46 7.78 5.80
N PHE A 201 -0.21 8.55 6.87
CA PHE A 201 0.98 8.36 7.71
C PHE A 201 0.99 6.99 8.40
N LEU A 202 -0.16 6.52 8.86
CA LEU A 202 -0.31 5.20 9.47
C LEU A 202 0.02 4.10 8.44
N TYR A 203 -0.52 4.20 7.22
CA TYR A 203 -0.18 3.25 6.14
C TYR A 203 1.30 3.32 5.73
N ALA A 204 1.90 4.52 5.72
CA ALA A 204 3.34 4.66 5.51
C ALA A 204 4.14 3.94 6.61
N GLY A 205 3.68 4.00 7.86
CA GLY A 205 4.24 3.25 8.98
C GLY A 205 4.17 1.74 8.78
N PHE A 206 3.02 1.21 8.35
CA PHE A 206 2.90 -0.22 8.02
C PHE A 206 3.79 -0.63 6.86
N ALA A 207 3.90 0.20 5.81
CA ALA A 207 4.82 -0.04 4.71
C ALA A 207 6.28 -0.08 5.17
N ALA A 208 6.69 0.82 6.07
CA ALA A 208 8.03 0.84 6.65
C ALA A 208 8.30 -0.37 7.55
N LEU A 209 7.34 -0.78 8.37
CA LEU A 209 7.44 -2.02 9.17
C LEU A 209 7.57 -3.25 8.28
N GLY A 210 6.79 -3.32 7.19
CA GLY A 210 6.91 -4.36 6.18
C GLY A 210 8.29 -4.37 5.52
N LEU A 211 8.85 -3.20 5.19
CA LEU A 211 10.21 -3.08 4.65
C LEU A 211 11.25 -3.61 5.65
N VAL A 212 11.16 -3.23 6.93
CA VAL A 212 12.07 -3.72 7.98
C VAL A 212 11.94 -5.24 8.15
N PHE A 213 10.71 -5.76 8.13
CA PHE A 213 10.47 -7.20 8.22
C PHE A 213 11.07 -7.95 7.03
N ILE A 214 10.88 -7.47 5.80
CA ILE A 214 11.48 -8.06 4.61
C ILE A 214 13.00 -8.01 4.69
N TYR A 215 13.58 -6.87 5.12
CA TYR A 215 15.03 -6.73 5.24
C TYR A 215 15.64 -7.65 6.32
N GLY A 216 14.94 -7.85 7.45
CA GLY A 216 15.46 -8.63 8.57
C GLY A 216 15.12 -10.12 8.55
N CYS A 217 13.96 -10.51 7.99
CA CYS A 217 13.43 -11.87 8.05
C CYS A 217 13.42 -12.60 6.71
N LEU A 218 13.57 -11.88 5.59
CA LEU A 218 13.71 -12.49 4.28
C LEU A 218 15.22 -12.63 3.97
N PRO A 219 15.85 -13.79 4.20
CA PRO A 219 17.21 -14.01 3.74
C PRO A 219 17.25 -13.84 2.22
N GLU A 220 18.33 -13.26 1.66
CA GLU A 220 18.48 -13.18 0.21
C GLU A 220 18.38 -14.59 -0.39
N THR A 221 17.26 -14.91 -1.04
CA THR A 221 17.03 -16.19 -1.76
C THR A 221 17.82 -16.27 -3.08
N LYS A 222 18.86 -15.44 -3.20
CA LYS A 222 19.60 -15.16 -4.43
C LYS A 222 20.47 -16.35 -4.84
N GLY A 223 20.19 -16.91 -6.02
CA GLY A 223 21.08 -17.86 -6.70
C GLY A 223 21.16 -19.27 -6.08
N LYS A 224 20.28 -19.59 -5.13
CA LYS A 224 20.21 -20.91 -4.50
C LYS A 224 19.27 -21.84 -5.27
N LYS A 225 19.65 -23.12 -5.39
CA LYS A 225 18.76 -24.14 -5.96
C LYS A 225 17.59 -24.38 -5.00
N LEU A 226 16.42 -24.80 -5.52
CA LEU A 226 15.25 -25.15 -4.71
C LEU A 226 15.58 -26.09 -3.54
N GLU A 227 16.53 -27.01 -3.74
CA GLU A 227 17.02 -27.95 -2.71
C GLU A 227 17.86 -27.28 -1.60
N GLU A 228 18.54 -26.17 -1.88
CA GLU A 228 19.26 -25.36 -0.86
C GLU A 228 18.35 -24.34 -0.17
N ILE A 229 17.17 -24.05 -0.74
CA ILE A 229 16.18 -23.16 -0.10
C ILE A 229 15.53 -23.88 1.09
N GLU A 230 15.26 -25.18 0.99
CA GLU A 230 14.75 -25.98 2.11
C GLU A 230 15.72 -25.94 3.31
N SER A 231 17.04 -26.03 3.09
CA SER A 231 18.03 -25.97 4.19
C SER A 231 18.26 -24.55 4.75
N LEU A 232 17.92 -23.49 4.02
CA LEU A 232 17.92 -22.12 4.52
C LEU A 232 16.78 -21.85 5.51
N PHE A 233 15.61 -22.46 5.28
CA PHE A 233 14.46 -22.34 6.17
C PHE A 233 14.49 -23.33 7.36
N GLU A 234 15.37 -24.34 7.34
CA GLU A 234 15.67 -25.20 8.51
C GLU A 234 16.45 -24.46 9.61
N ASN A 235 17.16 -23.38 9.27
CA ASN A 235 17.88 -22.54 10.23
C ASN A 235 17.05 -21.30 10.63
N ARG A 236 17.31 -20.71 11.81
CA ARG A 236 16.46 -19.66 12.39
C ARG A 236 16.23 -18.48 11.42
N LEU A 237 14.95 -18.20 11.14
CA LEU A 237 14.40 -17.14 10.29
C LEU A 237 14.71 -15.68 10.73
N CYS A 238 15.31 -15.46 11.90
CA CYS A 238 15.61 -14.12 12.41
C CYS A 238 17.00 -14.08 13.06
N THR A 239 18.03 -13.71 12.29
CA THR A 239 19.35 -13.37 12.84
C THR A 239 19.58 -11.87 12.64
N CYS A 240 18.85 -11.03 13.37
CA CYS A 240 19.25 -9.63 13.49
C CYS A 240 20.52 -9.57 14.35
N GLY A 241 21.69 -9.39 13.71
CA GLY A 241 22.90 -8.94 14.40
C GLY A 241 23.96 -10.00 14.73
N MET A 242 24.29 -10.92 13.83
CA MET A 242 25.59 -11.60 13.89
C MET A 242 26.38 -11.25 12.64
N SER A 243 27.45 -10.47 12.83
CA SER A 243 28.47 -10.21 11.81
C SER A 243 29.09 -11.56 11.48
N ASP A 244 28.72 -12.16 10.36
CA ASP A 244 29.36 -13.39 9.89
C ASP A 244 30.80 -13.02 9.53
N SER A 245 31.71 -13.43 10.41
CA SER A 245 33.13 -13.46 10.11
C SER A 245 33.32 -14.60 9.12
N ASP A 246 33.69 -14.21 7.90
CA ASP A 246 34.02 -15.06 6.78
C ASP A 246 35.03 -16.14 7.18
N GLU A 247 34.57 -17.37 7.45
CA GLU A 247 35.45 -18.54 7.52
C GLU A 247 34.75 -19.71 6.82
N GLY A 248 35.17 -19.95 5.58
CA GLY A 248 34.58 -20.89 4.66
C GLY A 248 34.42 -22.30 5.21
N ARG A 249 33.18 -22.81 5.18
CA ARG A 249 32.92 -24.26 5.14
C ARG A 249 32.54 -24.65 3.72
N TYR A 250 33.51 -25.19 2.99
CA TYR A 250 33.24 -26.03 1.83
C TYR A 250 32.44 -27.26 2.30
N ILE A 251 31.16 -27.31 1.96
CA ILE A 251 30.37 -28.55 2.08
C ILE A 251 30.74 -29.41 0.87
N GLU A 252 31.60 -30.39 1.11
CA GLU A 252 31.94 -31.43 0.15
C GLU A 252 30.77 -32.42 0.05
N TYR A 253 30.04 -32.37 -1.07
CA TYR A 253 28.99 -33.33 -1.37
C TYR A 253 29.63 -34.67 -1.75
N ILE A 254 29.69 -35.59 -0.81
CA ILE A 254 30.03 -36.99 -1.08
C ILE A 254 28.85 -37.59 -1.86
N ARG A 255 29.02 -37.72 -3.18
CA ARG A 255 28.12 -38.51 -4.03
C ARG A 255 28.24 -39.97 -3.61
N VAL A 256 27.30 -40.45 -2.79
CA VAL A 256 27.16 -41.89 -2.52
C VAL A 256 26.79 -42.58 -3.83
N LYS A 257 27.79 -43.23 -4.44
CA LYS A 257 27.60 -44.12 -5.59
C LYS A 257 26.84 -45.33 -5.08
N GLY A 258 25.61 -45.54 -5.56
CA GLY A 258 24.83 -46.73 -5.25
C GLY A 258 25.62 -47.99 -5.60
N SER A 259 25.97 -48.76 -4.56
CA SER A 259 26.57 -50.08 -4.68
C SER A 259 25.48 -51.09 -4.99
N ASN A 260 25.41 -51.56 -6.24
CA ASN A 260 24.84 -52.87 -6.53
C ASN A 260 25.96 -53.90 -6.33
N TYR A 261 25.75 -54.76 -5.35
CA TYR A 261 26.63 -55.85 -4.96
C TYR A 261 26.78 -56.85 -6.13
N HIS A 262 28.03 -57.10 -6.52
CA HIS A 262 28.43 -58.26 -7.30
C HIS A 262 29.03 -59.26 -6.32
N LEU A 263 28.25 -60.26 -5.92
CA LEU A 263 28.74 -61.39 -5.12
C LEU A 263 29.22 -62.46 -6.10
N SER A 264 30.53 -62.57 -6.26
CA SER A 264 31.18 -63.70 -6.92
C SER A 264 31.68 -64.65 -5.84
N ASP A 265 31.00 -65.77 -5.67
CA ASP A 265 31.58 -66.96 -5.06
C ASP A 265 31.92 -67.94 -6.18
N ASN A 266 33.23 -68.18 -6.36
CA ASN A 266 33.75 -69.33 -7.07
C ASN A 266 33.85 -70.47 -6.03
N ASP A 267 33.09 -71.55 -6.23
CA ASP A 267 33.48 -72.86 -5.75
C ASP A 267 33.43 -73.84 -6.92
N ALA A 268 34.55 -74.55 -7.09
CA ALA A 268 34.75 -75.60 -8.05
C ALA A 268 34.20 -76.93 -7.50
N SER A 269 33.52 -77.72 -8.34
CA SER A 269 33.70 -79.18 -8.43
C SER A 269 32.73 -79.80 -9.43
N ASP A 270 33.30 -80.46 -10.44
CA ASP A 270 32.67 -81.51 -11.25
C ASP A 270 32.33 -82.72 -10.35
N VAL A 271 31.11 -83.29 -10.45
CA VAL A 271 30.83 -84.74 -10.33
C VAL A 271 29.53 -85.06 -11.09
N GLU A 272 29.69 -85.90 -12.12
CA GLU A 272 28.75 -86.81 -12.85
C GLU A 272 27.31 -86.40 -13.19
#